data_AF-M1NI95-F1
#
_entry.id   AF-M1NI95-F1
#
_cell.length_a   1.000
_cell.length_b   1.000
_cell.length_c   1.000
_cell.angle_alpha   90.00
_cell.angle_beta   90.00
_cell.angle_gamma   90.00
#
_symmetry.space_group_name_H-M   'P 1'
#
loop_
_entity.id
_entity.type
_entity.pdbx_description
1 polymer ?
#
loop_
_entity_poly.entity_id
_entity_poly.type
_entity_poly.pdbx_seq_one_letter_code
_entity_poly.pdbx_strand_id
1 'polypeptide(L)'
;MLEILEKNSLVFAFAIVGVMMLVSRLISQKVTRGRVHGSAVAIIIGLGLAYIGGTYTGGENGIADIAIFSGLAILGGSMLRDFAIISTAYGVDIREIKKAGGAGVVSLLLGIFVSFALGAAVAYAFGYRDPESLATIGAGAATYIVGPVTGTAIGASSEVIALSVAAGLTKAIGVMIGTPLVARYIGLNNPKSAMAFGGLMGTTSGVAGGLAATDQRLVPYGAMTATFYTGLGCLLAPSILYFAMRILFG
;
A
#
# COMPACT_ATOMS: atom_id res chain seq x y z
N MET A 1 -31.34 -15.13 9.85
CA MET A 1 -30.27 -15.00 8.81
C MET A 1 -29.34 -13.83 9.13
N LEU A 2 -29.86 -12.63 9.39
CA LEU A 2 -29.06 -11.46 9.80
C LEU A 2 -28.21 -11.72 11.07
N GLU A 3 -28.78 -12.29 12.13
CA GLU A 3 -28.02 -12.63 13.34
C GLU A 3 -26.86 -13.63 13.10
N ILE A 4 -27.00 -14.53 12.13
CA ILE A 4 -25.93 -15.50 11.81
C ILE A 4 -24.78 -14.81 11.09
N LEU A 5 -25.10 -13.87 10.20
CA LEU A 5 -24.12 -13.05 9.49
C LEU A 5 -23.39 -12.11 10.45
N GLU A 6 -24.10 -11.52 11.42
CA GLU A 6 -23.51 -10.67 12.45
C GLU A 6 -22.59 -11.46 13.39
N LYS A 7 -23.02 -12.65 13.84
CA LYS A 7 -22.16 -13.55 14.65
C LYS A 7 -20.91 -14.01 13.90
N ASN A 8 -20.97 -14.09 12.56
CA ASN A 8 -19.86 -14.51 11.70
C ASN A 8 -19.35 -13.34 10.83
N SER A 9 -19.38 -12.11 11.38
CA SER A 9 -19.11 -10.89 10.62
C SER A 9 -17.76 -10.91 9.90
N LEU A 10 -16.72 -11.48 10.51
CA LEU A 10 -15.40 -11.61 9.88
C LEU A 10 -15.41 -12.57 8.68
N VAL A 11 -16.08 -13.73 8.79
CA VAL A 11 -16.21 -14.70 7.68
C VAL A 11 -16.99 -14.06 6.53
N PHE A 12 -18.06 -13.34 6.86
CA PHE A 12 -18.83 -12.60 5.87
C PHE A 12 -18.02 -11.49 5.20
N ALA A 13 -17.17 -10.78 5.95
CA ALA A 13 -16.25 -9.79 5.41
C ALA A 13 -15.27 -10.41 4.38
N PHE A 14 -14.69 -11.57 4.67
CA PHE A 14 -13.87 -12.31 3.69
C PHE A 14 -14.66 -12.71 2.44
N ALA A 15 -15.90 -13.17 2.61
CA ALA A 15 -16.77 -13.51 1.47
C ALA A 15 -17.06 -12.29 0.60
N ILE A 16 -17.40 -11.14 1.20
CA ILE A 16 -17.63 -9.88 0.48
C ILE A 16 -16.39 -9.44 -0.27
N VAL A 17 -15.22 -9.42 0.38
CA VAL A 17 -13.96 -9.03 -0.27
C VAL A 17 -13.62 -9.98 -1.41
N GLY A 18 -13.84 -11.29 -1.24
CA GLY A 18 -13.66 -12.29 -2.30
C GLY A 18 -14.57 -12.05 -3.50
N VAL A 19 -15.86 -11.79 -3.27
CA VAL A 19 -16.83 -11.43 -4.32
C VAL A 19 -16.44 -10.12 -5.00
N MET A 20 -16.05 -9.11 -4.22
CA MET A 20 -15.60 -7.81 -4.74
C MET A 20 -14.38 -7.98 -5.64
N MET A 21 -13.41 -8.81 -5.26
CA MET A 21 -12.23 -9.12 -6.08
C MET A 21 -12.61 -9.86 -7.36
N LEU A 22 -13.55 -10.81 -7.30
CA LEU A 22 -14.05 -11.52 -8.47
C LEU A 22 -14.73 -10.55 -9.45
N VAL A 23 -15.65 -9.72 -8.97
CA VAL A 23 -16.35 -8.69 -9.75
C VAL A 23 -15.34 -7.71 -10.35
N SER A 24 -14.37 -7.26 -9.56
CA SER A 24 -13.33 -6.32 -10.02
C SER A 24 -12.46 -6.91 -11.12
N ARG A 25 -12.15 -8.22 -11.05
CA ARG A 25 -11.43 -8.93 -12.11
C ARG A 25 -12.26 -9.05 -13.39
N LEU A 26 -13.56 -9.35 -13.26
CA LEU A 26 -14.48 -9.42 -14.41
C LEU A 26 -14.63 -8.05 -15.10
N ILE A 27 -14.75 -6.98 -14.32
CA ILE A 27 -14.80 -5.59 -14.82
C ILE A 27 -13.48 -5.24 -15.51
N SER A 28 -12.34 -5.50 -14.87
CA SER A 28 -11.01 -5.27 -15.45
C SER A 28 -10.87 -5.94 -16.82
N GLN A 29 -11.27 -7.21 -16.95
CA GLN A 29 -11.17 -7.96 -18.21
C GLN A 29 -12.14 -7.47 -19.28
N LYS A 30 -13.41 -7.24 -18.93
CA LYS A 30 -14.45 -6.86 -19.92
C LYS A 30 -14.37 -5.40 -20.35
N VAL A 31 -14.15 -4.48 -19.40
CA VAL A 31 -14.23 -3.03 -19.65
C VAL A 31 -12.87 -2.48 -20.05
N THR A 32 -11.81 -2.85 -19.33
CA THR A 32 -10.47 -2.27 -19.56
C THR A 32 -9.57 -3.14 -20.44
N ARG A 33 -10.09 -4.27 -20.94
CA ARG A 33 -9.31 -5.29 -21.69
C ARG A 33 -8.06 -5.73 -20.92
N GLY A 34 -8.12 -5.74 -19.59
CA GLY A 34 -7.00 -6.08 -18.71
C GLY A 34 -5.93 -4.99 -18.54
N ARG A 35 -6.12 -3.77 -19.07
CA ARG A 35 -5.16 -2.66 -18.90
C ARG A 35 -5.09 -2.14 -17.46
N VAL A 36 -6.21 -2.17 -16.73
CA VAL A 36 -6.25 -1.80 -15.31
C VAL A 36 -6.31 -3.09 -14.50
N HIS A 37 -5.41 -3.28 -13.55
CA HIS A 37 -5.42 -4.48 -12.71
C HIS A 37 -6.68 -4.54 -11.83
N GLY A 38 -7.20 -5.75 -11.58
CA GLY A 38 -8.44 -5.93 -10.81
C GLY A 38 -8.38 -5.32 -9.39
N SER A 39 -7.21 -5.24 -8.77
CA SER A 39 -7.04 -4.62 -7.44
C SER A 39 -7.29 -3.11 -7.45
N ALA A 40 -6.95 -2.39 -8.52
CA ALA A 40 -7.25 -0.96 -8.63
C ALA A 40 -8.76 -0.72 -8.73
N VAL A 41 -9.48 -1.58 -9.47
CA VAL A 41 -10.95 -1.54 -9.54
C VAL A 41 -11.56 -1.83 -8.17
N ALA A 42 -11.04 -2.82 -7.45
CA ALA A 42 -11.50 -3.15 -6.10
C ALA A 42 -11.31 -2.01 -5.10
N ILE A 43 -10.17 -1.30 -5.17
CA ILE A 43 -9.91 -0.11 -4.35
C ILE A 43 -10.95 0.98 -4.63
N ILE A 44 -11.25 1.26 -5.89
CA ILE A 44 -12.26 2.27 -6.27
C ILE A 44 -13.66 1.87 -5.76
N ILE A 45 -14.04 0.60 -5.92
CA ILE A 45 -15.33 0.09 -5.40
C ILE A 45 -15.37 0.22 -3.88
N GLY A 46 -14.30 -0.19 -3.18
CA GLY A 46 -14.21 -0.09 -1.72
C GLY A 46 -14.31 1.35 -1.21
N LEU A 47 -13.62 2.30 -1.85
CA LEU A 47 -13.72 3.72 -1.53
C LEU A 47 -15.13 4.27 -1.77
N GLY A 48 -15.77 3.87 -2.88
CA GLY A 48 -17.16 4.23 -3.16
C GLY A 48 -18.13 3.70 -2.11
N LEU A 49 -17.96 2.44 -1.69
CA LEU A 49 -18.76 1.82 -0.62
C LEU A 49 -18.51 2.50 0.74
N ALA A 50 -17.27 2.88 1.05
CA ALA A 50 -16.95 3.61 2.28
C ALA A 50 -17.63 4.98 2.30
N TYR A 51 -17.60 5.72 1.19
CA TYR A 51 -18.28 7.01 1.05
C TYR A 51 -19.80 6.89 1.19
N ILE A 52 -20.42 5.92 0.49
CA ILE A 52 -21.87 5.68 0.59
C ILE A 52 -22.24 5.24 2.01
N GLY A 53 -21.45 4.36 2.62
CA GLY A 53 -21.66 3.91 4.00
C GLY A 53 -21.63 5.07 4.98
N GLY A 54 -20.56 5.88 4.95
CA GLY A 54 -20.40 7.01 5.88
C GLY A 54 -21.45 8.10 5.70
N THR A 55 -21.85 8.40 4.45
CA THR A 55 -22.94 9.36 4.19
C THR A 55 -24.31 8.85 4.63
N TYR A 56 -24.55 7.53 4.54
CA TYR A 56 -25.82 6.92 4.95
C TYR A 56 -25.94 6.75 6.46
N THR A 57 -24.86 6.35 7.15
CA THR A 57 -24.86 6.13 8.60
C THR A 57 -24.57 7.40 9.40
N GLY A 58 -23.93 8.39 8.79
CA GLY A 58 -23.38 9.55 9.49
C GLY A 58 -22.20 9.20 10.41
N GLY A 59 -21.68 7.97 10.32
CA GLY A 59 -20.56 7.47 11.12
C GLY A 59 -19.20 7.67 10.46
N GLU A 60 -18.15 7.35 11.21
CA GLU A 60 -16.75 7.57 10.80
C GLU A 60 -16.09 6.32 10.19
N ASN A 61 -16.73 5.14 10.23
CA ASN A 61 -16.13 3.87 9.78
C ASN A 61 -16.67 3.40 8.42
N GLY A 62 -17.42 4.25 7.73
CA GLY A 62 -17.95 3.98 6.39
C GLY A 62 -18.96 2.85 6.41
N ILE A 63 -18.80 1.86 5.51
CA ILE A 63 -19.74 0.74 5.43
C ILE A 63 -19.71 -0.16 6.67
N ALA A 64 -18.63 -0.13 7.45
CA ALA A 64 -18.49 -0.94 8.66
C ALA A 64 -19.36 -0.45 9.83
N ASP A 65 -19.91 0.77 9.74
CA ASP A 65 -20.90 1.27 10.70
C ASP A 65 -22.24 0.52 10.60
N ILE A 66 -22.47 -0.21 9.51
CA ILE A 66 -23.64 -1.09 9.35
C ILE A 66 -23.32 -2.44 10.01
N ALA A 67 -24.18 -2.90 10.93
CA ALA A 67 -23.93 -4.08 11.77
C ALA A 67 -23.48 -5.34 11.00
N ILE A 68 -24.12 -5.64 9.87
CA ILE A 68 -23.78 -6.81 9.04
C ILE A 68 -22.38 -6.72 8.42
N PHE A 69 -21.84 -5.51 8.25
CA PHE A 69 -20.55 -5.22 7.63
C PHE A 69 -19.45 -4.90 8.65
N SER A 70 -19.76 -4.94 9.95
CA SER A 70 -18.81 -4.67 11.05
C SER A 70 -17.50 -5.49 10.95
N GLY A 71 -17.56 -6.70 10.40
CA GLY A 71 -16.38 -7.53 10.17
C GLY A 71 -15.35 -6.92 9.21
N LEU A 72 -15.74 -5.98 8.35
CA LEU A 72 -14.82 -5.23 7.48
C LEU A 72 -13.90 -4.31 8.30
N ALA A 73 -14.36 -3.78 9.44
CA ALA A 73 -13.50 -3.01 10.35
C ALA A 73 -12.43 -3.88 10.99
N ILE A 74 -12.76 -5.13 11.33
CA ILE A 74 -11.77 -6.09 11.84
C ILE A 74 -10.80 -6.49 10.73
N LEU A 75 -11.31 -6.81 9.53
CA LEU A 75 -10.53 -7.21 8.36
C LEU A 75 -9.54 -6.14 7.91
N GLY A 76 -9.97 -4.88 7.88
CA GLY A 76 -9.14 -3.72 7.52
C GLY A 76 -8.41 -3.07 8.70
N GLY A 77 -8.64 -3.56 9.93
CA GLY A 77 -8.09 -2.99 11.16
C GLY A 77 -6.60 -3.23 11.33
N SER A 78 -6.02 -2.57 12.33
CA SER A 78 -4.58 -2.65 12.63
C SER A 78 -4.10 -4.08 12.87
N MET A 79 -4.87 -4.91 13.59
CA MET A 79 -4.47 -6.29 13.90
C MET A 79 -4.24 -7.15 12.65
N LEU A 80 -5.21 -7.22 11.73
CA LEU A 80 -5.08 -8.03 10.51
C LEU A 80 -4.13 -7.41 9.49
N ARG A 81 -4.04 -6.08 9.45
CA ARG A 81 -3.00 -5.37 8.69
C ARG A 81 -1.61 -5.78 9.18
N ASP A 82 -1.34 -5.67 10.47
CA ASP A 82 -0.04 -5.95 11.05
C ASP A 82 0.32 -7.45 10.93
N PHE A 83 -0.67 -8.35 11.10
CA PHE A 83 -0.51 -9.77 10.79
C PHE A 83 -0.11 -10.01 9.33
N ALA A 84 -0.76 -9.32 8.38
CA ALA A 84 -0.43 -9.44 6.96
C ALA A 84 0.98 -8.90 6.65
N ILE A 85 1.40 -7.80 7.30
CA ILE A 85 2.76 -7.25 7.18
C ILE A 85 3.78 -8.27 7.69
N ILE A 86 3.58 -8.81 8.90
CA ILE A 86 4.49 -9.78 9.49
C ILE A 86 4.55 -11.05 8.64
N SER A 87 3.40 -11.57 8.20
CA SER A 87 3.33 -12.75 7.32
C SER A 87 4.07 -12.52 6.00
N THR A 88 3.95 -11.32 5.45
CA THR A 88 4.65 -10.89 4.24
C THR A 88 6.16 -10.78 4.48
N ALA A 89 6.58 -10.30 5.65
CA ALA A 89 7.98 -10.24 6.06
C ALA A 89 8.59 -11.62 6.40
N TYR A 90 7.78 -12.61 6.80
CA TYR A 90 8.23 -14.01 6.93
C TYR A 90 8.35 -14.73 5.58
N GLY A 91 7.55 -14.34 4.58
CA GLY A 91 7.60 -14.90 3.22
C GLY A 91 8.82 -14.48 2.39
N VAL A 92 9.72 -13.72 3.01
CA VAL A 92 10.89 -13.09 2.41
C VAL A 92 12.10 -14.03 2.49
N ASP A 93 12.70 -14.38 1.34
CA ASP A 93 13.97 -15.11 1.30
C ASP A 93 15.16 -14.17 1.09
N ILE A 94 15.99 -14.02 2.11
CA ILE A 94 17.22 -13.19 2.09
C ILE A 94 18.18 -13.64 0.98
N ARG A 95 18.17 -14.93 0.60
CA ARG A 95 19.01 -15.44 -0.49
C ARG A 95 18.62 -14.85 -1.83
N GLU A 96 17.34 -14.57 -2.05
CA GLU A 96 16.86 -13.93 -3.28
C GLU A 96 17.25 -12.44 -3.34
N ILE A 97 17.23 -11.73 -2.20
CA ILE A 97 17.82 -10.38 -2.15
C ILE A 97 19.32 -10.39 -2.42
N LYS A 98 20.07 -11.39 -1.90
CA LYS A 98 21.49 -11.50 -2.21
C LYS A 98 21.74 -11.70 -3.71
N LYS A 99 20.82 -12.36 -4.43
CA LYS A 99 20.87 -12.49 -5.91
C LYS A 99 20.59 -11.17 -6.63
N ALA A 100 19.79 -10.27 -6.03
CA ALA A 100 19.62 -8.90 -6.52
C ALA A 100 20.93 -8.10 -6.49
N GLY A 101 21.86 -8.50 -5.60
CA GLY A 101 23.16 -7.86 -5.41
C GLY A 101 23.05 -6.48 -4.78
N GLY A 102 24.15 -5.72 -4.79
CA GLY A 102 24.21 -4.38 -4.21
C GLY A 102 23.19 -3.40 -4.81
N ALA A 103 22.86 -3.55 -6.10
CA ALA A 103 21.87 -2.73 -6.78
C ALA A 103 20.46 -2.88 -6.16
N GLY A 104 20.08 -4.08 -5.73
CA GLY A 104 18.81 -4.32 -5.03
C GLY A 104 18.75 -3.61 -3.68
N VAL A 105 19.80 -3.75 -2.85
CA VAL A 105 19.88 -3.07 -1.54
C VAL A 105 19.88 -1.56 -1.68
N VAL A 106 20.66 -1.03 -2.62
CA VAL A 106 20.72 0.40 -2.90
C VAL A 106 19.36 0.91 -3.37
N SER A 107 18.68 0.18 -4.27
CA SER A 107 17.35 0.57 -4.74
C SER A 107 16.31 0.64 -3.62
N LEU A 108 16.33 -0.30 -2.68
CA LEU A 108 15.45 -0.30 -1.51
C LEU A 108 15.64 0.93 -0.65
N LEU A 109 16.89 1.20 -0.23
CA LEU A 109 17.19 2.34 0.62
C LEU A 109 16.86 3.65 -0.11
N LEU A 110 17.35 3.82 -1.34
CA LEU A 110 17.05 5.01 -2.14
C LEU A 110 15.54 5.22 -2.29
N GLY A 111 14.79 4.18 -2.64
CA GLY A 111 13.35 4.31 -2.81
C GLY A 111 12.66 4.78 -1.52
N ILE A 112 13.03 4.22 -0.36
CA ILE A 112 12.47 4.60 0.95
C ILE A 112 12.81 6.06 1.26
N PHE A 113 14.09 6.42 1.25
CA PHE A 113 14.54 7.76 1.60
C PHE A 113 13.99 8.82 0.64
N VAL A 114 14.01 8.56 -0.67
CA VAL A 114 13.50 9.51 -1.68
C VAL A 114 11.99 9.65 -1.57
N SER A 115 11.25 8.55 -1.47
CA SER A 115 9.79 8.62 -1.35
C SER A 115 9.36 9.33 -0.06
N PHE A 116 10.05 9.03 1.05
CA PHE A 116 9.78 9.67 2.33
C PHE A 116 10.08 11.17 2.29
N ALA A 117 11.27 11.54 1.81
CA ALA A 117 11.68 12.94 1.73
C ALA A 117 10.76 13.75 0.81
N LEU A 118 10.39 13.20 -0.36
CA LEU A 118 9.43 13.86 -1.27
C LEU A 118 8.05 13.99 -0.63
N GLY A 119 7.55 12.94 0.02
CA GLY A 119 6.25 12.99 0.72
C GLY A 119 6.24 14.00 1.86
N ALA A 120 7.28 14.04 2.67
CA ALA A 120 7.44 15.01 3.75
C ALA A 120 7.59 16.44 3.21
N ALA A 121 8.34 16.64 2.12
CA ALA A 121 8.47 17.94 1.47
C ALA A 121 7.13 18.43 0.90
N VAL A 122 6.35 17.56 0.28
CA VAL A 122 4.99 17.88 -0.17
C VAL A 122 4.11 18.23 1.03
N ALA A 123 4.09 17.41 2.09
CA ALA A 123 3.33 17.73 3.30
C ALA A 123 3.70 19.10 3.88
N TYR A 124 4.99 19.42 3.91
CA TYR A 124 5.49 20.72 4.35
C TYR A 124 5.00 21.87 3.47
N ALA A 125 5.02 21.69 2.15
CA ALA A 125 4.50 22.66 1.18
C ALA A 125 2.99 22.90 1.34
N PHE A 126 2.25 21.87 1.75
CA PHE A 126 0.81 21.95 2.04
C PHE A 126 0.48 22.45 3.46
N GLY A 127 1.49 22.84 4.24
CA GLY A 127 1.30 23.55 5.52
C GLY A 127 1.46 22.69 6.78
N TYR A 128 1.73 21.38 6.67
CA TYR A 128 2.09 20.57 7.83
C TYR A 128 3.46 20.97 8.35
N ARG A 129 3.62 21.09 9.67
CA ARG A 129 4.87 21.56 10.29
C ARG A 129 5.35 20.68 11.43
N ASP A 130 4.44 19.95 12.06
CA ASP A 130 4.78 19.03 13.14
C ASP A 130 5.48 17.76 12.60
N PRO A 131 6.50 17.25 13.33
CA PRO A 131 7.23 16.05 12.94
C PRO A 131 6.34 14.82 12.73
N GLU A 132 5.29 14.66 13.53
CA GLU A 132 4.35 13.55 13.48
C GLU A 132 3.62 13.50 12.13
N SER A 133 3.08 14.63 11.69
CA SER A 133 2.39 14.73 10.40
C SER A 133 3.32 14.56 9.21
N LEU A 134 4.47 15.25 9.23
CA LEU A 134 5.44 15.16 8.15
C LEU A 134 5.99 13.74 7.99
N ALA A 135 6.32 13.07 9.10
CA ALA A 135 6.82 11.70 9.07
C ALA A 135 5.74 10.71 8.62
N THR A 136 4.49 10.88 9.07
CA THR A 136 3.38 9.99 8.68
C THR A 136 3.04 10.11 7.21
N ILE A 137 2.95 11.32 6.66
CA ILE A 137 2.67 11.54 5.24
C ILE A 137 3.86 11.09 4.38
N GLY A 138 5.10 11.39 4.80
CA GLY A 138 6.31 10.88 4.15
C GLY A 138 6.35 9.35 4.10
N ALA A 139 6.05 8.69 5.22
CA ALA A 139 5.90 7.25 5.32
C ALA A 139 4.79 6.70 4.40
N GLY A 140 3.67 7.41 4.30
CA GLY A 140 2.59 7.09 3.36
C GLY A 140 3.00 7.16 1.89
N ALA A 141 3.79 8.18 1.54
CA ALA A 141 4.38 8.30 0.20
C ALA A 141 5.39 7.18 -0.10
N ALA A 142 6.04 6.61 0.92
CA ALA A 142 6.81 5.39 0.75
C ALA A 142 5.86 4.23 0.35
N THR A 143 4.89 3.89 1.21
CA THR A 143 3.77 3.01 0.87
C THR A 143 2.52 3.30 1.72
N TYR A 144 1.34 2.91 1.22
CA TYR A 144 0.08 3.00 1.97
C TYR A 144 0.01 2.09 3.22
N ILE A 145 1.04 1.28 3.46
CA ILE A 145 1.18 0.42 4.64
C ILE A 145 2.11 1.09 5.66
N VAL A 146 3.25 1.61 5.20
CA VAL A 146 4.27 2.24 6.05
C VAL A 146 3.73 3.51 6.70
N GLY A 147 2.89 4.28 6.00
CA GLY A 147 2.20 5.46 6.55
C GLY A 147 1.41 5.17 7.83
N PRO A 148 0.38 4.31 7.78
CA PRO A 148 -0.40 3.97 8.96
C PRO A 148 0.39 3.34 10.09
N VAL A 149 1.36 2.46 9.79
CA VAL A 149 2.23 1.88 10.82
C VAL A 149 3.02 2.98 11.52
N THR A 150 3.59 3.91 10.76
CA THR A 150 4.36 5.04 11.29
C THR A 150 3.47 5.96 12.13
N GLY A 151 2.34 6.40 11.58
CA GLY A 151 1.43 7.31 12.26
C GLY A 151 0.83 6.73 13.53
N THR A 152 0.43 5.45 13.53
CA THR A 152 -0.02 4.79 14.76
C THR A 152 1.10 4.67 15.80
N ALA A 153 2.34 4.38 15.37
CA ALA A 153 3.47 4.24 16.28
C ALA A 153 3.89 5.56 16.96
N ILE A 154 3.81 6.68 16.24
CA ILE A 154 4.25 8.00 16.73
C ILE A 154 3.10 8.87 17.24
N GLY A 155 1.86 8.39 17.20
CA GLY A 155 0.68 9.09 17.73
C GLY A 155 0.14 10.20 16.82
N ALA A 156 0.27 10.07 15.50
CA ALA A 156 -0.33 11.00 14.55
C ALA A 156 -1.87 10.90 14.52
N SER A 157 -2.54 11.97 14.11
CA SER A 157 -4.00 12.01 14.05
C SER A 157 -4.56 11.05 12.98
N SER A 158 -5.80 10.58 13.19
CA SER A 158 -6.49 9.70 12.24
C SER A 158 -6.62 10.33 10.84
N GLU A 159 -6.79 11.65 10.76
CA GLU A 159 -6.85 12.39 9.49
C GLU A 159 -5.52 12.32 8.72
N VAL A 160 -4.41 12.53 9.42
CA VAL A 160 -3.07 12.43 8.85
C VAL A 160 -2.76 11.00 8.41
N ILE A 161 -3.17 10.01 9.21
CA ILE A 161 -3.05 8.60 8.85
C ILE A 161 -3.84 8.32 7.57
N ALA A 162 -5.08 8.80 7.46
CA ALA A 162 -5.90 8.64 6.26
C ALA A 162 -5.26 9.30 5.02
N LEU A 163 -4.70 10.50 5.15
CA LEU A 163 -3.95 11.16 4.09
C LEU A 163 -2.72 10.36 3.66
N SER A 164 -2.01 9.75 4.61
CA SER A 164 -0.85 8.90 4.31
C SER A 164 -1.23 7.66 3.49
N VAL A 165 -2.39 7.03 3.79
CA VAL A 165 -2.93 5.92 2.99
C VAL A 165 -3.25 6.40 1.58
N ALA A 166 -3.90 7.55 1.46
CA ALA A 166 -4.27 8.14 0.16
C ALA A 166 -3.03 8.44 -0.70
N ALA A 167 -1.96 8.99 -0.12
CA ALA A 167 -0.69 9.24 -0.80
C ALA A 167 -0.09 7.94 -1.36
N GLY A 168 -0.01 6.91 -0.51
CA GLY A 168 0.55 5.62 -0.92
C GLY A 168 -0.30 4.85 -1.94
N LEU A 169 -1.63 4.93 -1.83
CA LEU A 169 -2.55 4.32 -2.79
C LEU A 169 -2.45 4.99 -4.16
N THR A 170 -2.38 6.32 -4.18
CA THR A 170 -2.16 7.11 -5.39
C THR A 170 -0.86 6.67 -6.09
N LYS A 171 0.24 6.55 -5.33
CA LYS A 171 1.50 6.02 -5.86
C LYS A 171 1.34 4.60 -6.42
N ALA A 172 0.70 3.69 -5.69
CA ALA A 172 0.54 2.30 -6.13
C ALA A 172 -0.26 2.17 -7.44
N ILE A 173 -1.35 2.93 -7.57
CA ILE A 173 -2.15 2.98 -8.81
C ILE A 173 -1.34 3.60 -9.95
N GLY A 174 -0.61 4.70 -9.67
CA GLY A 174 0.27 5.34 -10.64
C GLY A 174 1.35 4.39 -11.16
N VAL A 175 2.01 3.64 -10.28
CA VAL A 175 2.98 2.59 -10.66
C VAL A 175 2.32 1.53 -11.53
N MET A 176 1.17 1.02 -11.11
CA MET A 176 0.45 -0.05 -11.80
C MET A 176 0.09 0.32 -13.24
N ILE A 177 -0.44 1.52 -13.45
CA ILE A 177 -0.86 2.01 -14.76
C ILE A 177 0.33 2.50 -15.59
N GLY A 178 1.31 3.15 -14.94
CA GLY A 178 2.46 3.76 -15.60
C GLY A 178 3.51 2.75 -16.06
N THR A 179 3.72 1.65 -15.32
CA THR A 179 4.79 0.68 -15.60
C THR A 179 4.76 0.16 -17.05
N PRO A 180 3.64 -0.33 -17.59
CA PRO A 180 3.62 -0.85 -18.97
C PRO A 180 3.94 0.21 -20.03
N LEU A 181 3.68 1.49 -19.73
CA LEU A 181 3.94 2.61 -20.64
C LEU A 181 5.44 2.95 -20.69
N VAL A 182 6.14 2.83 -19.55
CA VAL A 182 7.55 3.22 -19.43
C VAL A 182 8.52 2.04 -19.45
N ALA A 183 8.04 0.80 -19.31
CA ALA A 183 8.84 -0.41 -19.12
C ALA A 183 9.98 -0.59 -20.14
N ARG A 184 9.72 -0.31 -21.42
CA ARG A 184 10.73 -0.41 -22.48
C ARG A 184 11.84 0.63 -22.33
N TYR A 185 11.49 1.84 -21.89
CA TYR A 185 12.45 2.95 -21.73
C TYR A 185 13.35 2.75 -20.50
N ILE A 186 12.84 2.11 -19.46
CA ILE A 186 13.61 1.81 -18.23
C ILE A 186 14.30 0.44 -18.27
N GLY A 187 14.23 -0.29 -19.39
CA GLY A 187 14.90 -1.58 -19.55
C GLY A 187 14.35 -2.70 -18.66
N LEU A 188 13.05 -2.69 -18.35
CA LEU A 188 12.40 -3.65 -17.47
C LEU A 188 12.17 -5.00 -18.18
N ASN A 189 13.25 -5.74 -18.41
CA ASN A 189 13.26 -6.94 -19.26
C ASN A 189 13.98 -8.14 -18.64
N ASN A 190 14.45 -8.02 -17.40
CA ASN A 190 15.19 -9.10 -16.72
C ASN A 190 14.99 -9.07 -15.20
N PRO A 191 15.23 -10.19 -14.49
CA PRO A 191 15.06 -10.28 -13.04
C PRO A 191 15.77 -9.18 -12.24
N LYS A 192 17.00 -8.79 -12.61
CA LYS A 192 17.75 -7.74 -11.89
C LYS A 192 17.08 -6.38 -12.02
N SER A 193 16.67 -6.00 -13.23
CA SER A 193 15.92 -4.76 -13.46
C SER A 193 14.58 -4.76 -12.71
N ALA A 194 13.89 -5.90 -12.65
CA ALA A 194 12.63 -6.05 -11.93
C ALA A 194 12.81 -5.91 -10.41
N MET A 195 13.88 -6.49 -9.84
CA MET A 195 14.22 -6.32 -8.42
C MET A 195 14.52 -4.86 -8.10
N ALA A 196 15.38 -4.20 -8.88
CA ALA A 196 15.70 -2.78 -8.68
C ALA A 196 14.45 -1.89 -8.81
N PHE A 197 13.60 -2.16 -9.80
CA PHE A 197 12.32 -1.48 -9.97
C PHE A 197 11.39 -1.67 -8.76
N GLY A 198 11.28 -2.91 -8.26
CA GLY A 198 10.51 -3.21 -7.05
C GLY A 198 11.03 -2.45 -5.82
N GLY A 199 12.35 -2.36 -5.67
CA GLY A 199 12.99 -1.62 -4.60
C GLY A 199 12.85 -0.11 -4.71
N LEU A 200 12.88 0.46 -5.92
CA LEU A 200 12.66 1.91 -6.11
C LEU A 200 11.20 2.31 -5.94
N MET A 201 10.27 1.55 -6.52
CA MET A 201 8.85 1.90 -6.47
C MET A 201 8.20 1.53 -5.14
N GLY A 202 8.62 0.45 -4.48
CA GLY A 202 8.24 0.11 -3.11
C GLY A 202 6.78 -0.35 -2.89
N THR A 203 5.92 -0.31 -3.91
CA THR A 203 4.51 -0.71 -3.79
C THR A 203 4.29 -2.14 -4.29
N THR A 204 4.07 -3.11 -3.40
CA THR A 204 3.91 -4.53 -3.81
C THR A 204 2.79 -4.73 -4.84
N SER A 205 1.60 -4.19 -4.58
CA SER A 205 0.45 -4.29 -5.48
C SER A 205 0.67 -3.53 -6.80
N GLY A 206 1.25 -2.33 -6.73
CA GLY A 206 1.55 -1.52 -7.91
C GLY A 206 2.60 -2.16 -8.83
N VAL A 207 3.69 -2.65 -8.24
CA VAL A 207 4.79 -3.32 -8.94
C VAL A 207 4.31 -4.64 -9.53
N ALA A 208 3.60 -5.47 -8.75
CA ALA A 208 3.07 -6.74 -9.25
C ALA A 208 2.07 -6.51 -10.41
N GLY A 209 1.16 -5.54 -10.27
CA GLY A 209 0.19 -5.22 -11.31
C GLY A 209 0.84 -4.66 -12.58
N GLY A 210 1.80 -3.75 -12.43
CA GLY A 210 2.54 -3.16 -13.54
C GLY A 210 3.43 -4.15 -14.28
N LEU A 211 4.12 -5.03 -13.55
CA LEU A 211 4.90 -6.12 -14.13
C LEU A 211 4.02 -7.17 -14.78
N ALA A 212 2.86 -7.52 -14.19
CA ALA A 212 1.95 -8.49 -14.79
C ALA A 212 1.41 -8.03 -16.16
N ALA A 213 1.26 -6.71 -16.35
CA ALA A 213 0.88 -6.11 -17.62
C ALA A 213 2.07 -5.88 -18.59
N THR A 214 3.31 -6.02 -18.10
CA THR A 214 4.54 -5.86 -18.90
C THR A 214 5.14 -7.21 -19.29
N ASP A 215 5.57 -8.00 -18.30
CA ASP A 215 6.05 -9.37 -18.42
C ASP A 215 5.77 -10.11 -17.10
N GLN A 216 4.86 -11.08 -17.15
CA GLN A 216 4.43 -11.87 -15.98
C GLN A 216 5.59 -12.64 -15.32
N ARG A 217 6.65 -12.98 -16.05
CA ARG A 217 7.82 -13.71 -15.53
C ARG A 217 8.64 -12.86 -14.55
N LEU A 218 8.52 -11.53 -14.66
CA LEU A 218 9.24 -10.59 -13.80
C LEU A 218 8.54 -10.31 -12.47
N VAL A 219 7.24 -10.63 -12.37
CA VAL A 219 6.40 -10.33 -11.21
C VAL A 219 7.01 -10.82 -9.89
N PRO A 220 7.47 -12.08 -9.75
CA PRO A 220 7.99 -12.57 -8.47
C PRO A 220 9.20 -11.76 -7.97
N TYR A 221 10.08 -11.35 -8.87
CA TYR A 221 11.31 -10.64 -8.56
C TYR A 221 11.05 -9.21 -8.05
N GLY A 222 10.19 -8.47 -8.77
CA GLY A 222 9.82 -7.11 -8.36
C GLY A 222 8.92 -7.09 -7.14
N ALA A 223 7.92 -7.98 -7.07
CA ALA A 223 6.99 -8.04 -5.96
C ALA A 223 7.70 -8.40 -4.65
N MET A 224 8.66 -9.35 -4.67
CA MET A 224 9.45 -9.70 -3.49
C MET A 224 10.27 -8.49 -3.00
N THR A 225 10.91 -7.76 -3.90
CA THR A 225 11.73 -6.60 -3.50
C THR A 225 10.85 -5.46 -2.96
N ALA A 226 9.68 -5.21 -3.56
CA ALA A 226 8.71 -4.23 -3.04
C ALA A 226 8.11 -4.65 -1.68
N THR A 227 7.99 -5.95 -1.43
CA THR A 227 7.62 -6.49 -0.11
C THR A 227 8.69 -6.17 0.94
N PHE A 228 9.96 -6.41 0.62
CA PHE A 228 11.07 -6.02 1.50
C PHE A 228 11.11 -4.52 1.77
N TYR A 229 10.87 -3.71 0.74
CA TYR A 229 10.76 -2.27 0.88
C TYR A 229 9.74 -1.89 1.95
N THR A 230 8.56 -2.51 1.93
CA THR A 230 7.51 -2.24 2.91
C THR A 230 7.96 -2.61 4.32
N GLY A 231 8.54 -3.80 4.50
CA GLY A 231 9.05 -4.23 5.80
C GLY A 231 10.15 -3.32 6.36
N LEU A 232 11.12 -2.96 5.51
CA LEU A 232 12.18 -2.01 5.87
C LEU A 232 11.62 -0.60 6.14
N GLY A 233 10.65 -0.15 5.36
CA GLY A 233 9.96 1.12 5.59
C GLY A 233 9.26 1.15 6.95
N CYS A 234 8.55 0.08 7.31
CA CYS A 234 7.89 -0.04 8.62
C CYS A 234 8.89 -0.05 9.78
N LEU A 235 10.14 -0.47 9.55
CA LEU A 235 11.22 -0.37 10.54
C LEU A 235 11.79 1.05 10.59
N LEU A 236 12.20 1.61 9.45
CA LEU A 236 12.98 2.85 9.35
C LEU A 236 12.14 4.12 9.56
N ALA A 237 10.89 4.12 9.10
CA ALA A 237 10.02 5.29 9.14
C ALA A 237 9.66 5.75 10.55
N PRO A 238 9.13 4.90 11.45
CA PRO A 238 8.83 5.30 12.83
C PRO A 238 10.07 5.45 13.71
N SER A 239 11.24 5.03 13.24
CA SER A 239 12.50 5.09 14.00
C SER A 239 13.42 6.18 13.44
N ILE A 240 14.41 5.81 12.64
CA ILE A 240 15.48 6.68 12.15
C ILE A 240 14.93 7.91 11.42
N LEU A 241 13.93 7.72 10.55
CA LEU A 241 13.37 8.82 9.78
C LEU A 241 12.54 9.76 10.64
N TYR A 242 11.71 9.24 11.55
CA TYR A 242 10.99 10.09 12.50
C TYR A 242 11.92 10.87 13.43
N PHE A 243 12.99 10.24 13.95
CA PHE A 243 14.02 10.96 14.72
C PHE A 243 14.68 12.07 13.90
N ALA A 244 14.96 11.84 12.62
CA ALA A 244 15.47 12.89 11.74
C ALA A 244 14.46 14.04 11.58
N MET A 245 13.17 13.74 11.43
CA MET A 245 12.11 14.76 11.36
C MET A 245 11.98 15.55 12.67
N ARG A 246 12.07 14.88 13.82
CA ARG A 246 12.12 15.53 15.14
C ARG A 246 13.29 16.50 15.29
N ILE A 247 14.47 16.14 14.78
CA ILE A 247 15.65 17.03 14.85
C ILE A 247 15.48 18.24 13.94
N LEU A 248 14.84 18.08 12.78
CA LEU A 248 14.72 19.13 11.77
C LEU A 248 13.54 20.08 12.01
N PHE A 249 12.45 19.60 12.61
CA PHE A 249 11.16 20.32 12.70
C PHE A 249 10.52 20.29 14.09
N GLY A 250 11.17 19.67 15.08
CA GLY A 250 10.68 19.55 16.46
C GLY A 250 11.22 20.60 17.41
#